data_AF-A0A524CV48-F1
#
_entry.id   AF-A0A524CV48-F1
#
_cell.length_a   1.000
_cell.length_b   1.000
_cell.length_c   1.000
_cell.angle_alpha   90.00
_cell.angle_beta   90.00
_cell.angle_gamma   90.00
#
_symmetry.space_group_name_H-M   'P 1'
#
loop_
_entity.id
_entity.type
_entity.pdbx_description
1 polymer ?
#
loop_
_entity_poly.entity_id
_entity_poly.type
_entity_poly.pdbx_seq_one_letter_code
_entity_poly.pdbx_strand_id
1 'polypeptide(L)'
;MNILIASDGKYGDRAANTILRKFPATEFFKIRERPLNQIIDEVDLNKEFISKIKWADLLIIYIRHPDIVMEICEYGKPTIIAVDFGEGFLRQVKKINPKIVMPKAMCNVHPNTGIPEIDTYFTKYGFPTFKIMLDHSQGKIPIIKNIELLVESPCGVSREGLKQIIGKKLVPETITSYGVFIRHECREPISVMLKHDDIADSSASLHIINLLEALEREYPNGFIPNTPLGEYTNKRRQEYKCLKKTADLFRN
;
A
#
# COMPACT_ATOMS: atom_id res chain seq x y z
N MET A 1 -4.52 13.22 -15.18
CA MET A 1 -5.12 11.98 -14.69
C MET A 1 -6.06 12.34 -13.57
N ASN A 2 -7.35 12.19 -13.83
CA ASN A 2 -8.45 12.43 -12.90
C ASN A 2 -8.68 11.15 -12.10
N ILE A 3 -8.59 11.25 -10.77
CA ILE A 3 -8.75 10.08 -9.89
C ILE A 3 -10.01 10.28 -9.07
N LEU A 4 -10.92 9.30 -9.09
CA LEU A 4 -12.04 9.26 -8.17
C LEU A 4 -11.79 8.21 -7.10
N ILE A 5 -11.77 8.64 -5.84
CA ILE A 5 -11.70 7.76 -4.68
C ILE A 5 -13.12 7.62 -4.11
N ALA A 6 -13.66 6.41 -4.18
CA ALA A 6 -14.99 6.09 -3.65
C ALA A 6 -14.88 5.34 -2.33
N SER A 7 -15.64 5.74 -1.31
CA SER A 7 -15.56 5.14 0.03
C SER A 7 -16.94 4.98 0.67
N ASP A 8 -17.12 3.94 1.48
CA ASP A 8 -18.28 3.76 2.35
C ASP A 8 -18.14 4.49 3.72
N GLY A 9 -17.01 5.15 3.94
CA GLY A 9 -16.71 5.93 5.14
C GLY A 9 -15.79 5.27 6.16
N LYS A 10 -15.42 3.99 6.01
CA LYS A 10 -14.44 3.37 6.94
C LYS A 10 -12.99 3.65 6.57
N TYR A 11 -12.69 3.67 5.27
CA TYR A 11 -11.33 3.80 4.75
C TYR A 11 -11.27 4.83 3.62
N GLY A 12 -10.06 5.18 3.17
CA GLY A 12 -9.85 6.04 1.99
C GLY A 12 -9.77 7.55 2.27
N ASP A 13 -10.15 8.01 3.46
CA ASP A 13 -10.03 9.42 3.89
C ASP A 13 -8.57 9.91 3.88
N ARG A 14 -7.67 9.18 4.55
CA ARG A 14 -6.24 9.48 4.54
C ARG A 14 -5.63 9.33 3.15
N ALA A 15 -6.16 8.38 2.38
CA ALA A 15 -5.69 8.14 1.03
C ALA A 15 -6.00 9.32 0.11
N ALA A 16 -7.23 9.85 0.16
CA ALA A 16 -7.62 11.02 -0.60
C ALA A 16 -6.71 12.23 -0.34
N ASN A 17 -6.48 12.56 0.93
CA ASN A 17 -5.61 13.68 1.30
C ASN A 17 -4.15 13.49 0.84
N THR A 18 -3.67 12.24 0.84
CA THR A 18 -2.30 11.94 0.44
C THR A 18 -2.14 11.93 -1.07
N ILE A 19 -3.09 11.34 -1.80
CA ILE A 19 -3.09 11.21 -3.26
C ILE A 19 -3.22 12.57 -3.95
N LEU A 20 -4.03 13.48 -3.38
CA LEU A 20 -4.18 14.88 -3.83
C LEU A 20 -2.84 15.61 -3.99
N ARG A 21 -1.81 15.25 -3.21
CA ARG A 21 -0.49 15.89 -3.26
C ARG A 21 0.26 15.67 -4.57
N LYS A 22 0.10 14.49 -5.19
CA LYS A 22 0.76 14.16 -6.48
C LYS A 22 -0.23 14.11 -7.64
N PHE A 23 -1.53 13.98 -7.35
CA PHE A 23 -2.61 14.04 -8.33
C PHE A 23 -3.68 15.08 -7.90
N PRO A 24 -3.49 16.38 -8.21
CA PRO A 24 -4.37 17.45 -7.73
C PRO A 24 -5.82 17.35 -8.20
N ALA A 25 -6.06 16.74 -9.36
CA ALA A 25 -7.39 16.45 -9.89
C ALA A 25 -7.99 15.17 -9.28
N THR A 26 -7.77 14.94 -7.99
CA THR A 26 -8.37 13.81 -7.27
C THR A 26 -9.66 14.27 -6.60
N GLU A 27 -10.74 13.53 -6.78
CA GLU A 27 -11.99 13.74 -6.05
C GLU A 27 -12.26 12.59 -5.08
N PHE A 28 -12.85 12.91 -3.93
CA PHE A 28 -13.30 11.95 -2.95
C PHE A 28 -14.83 11.95 -2.88
N PHE A 29 -15.43 10.77 -3.05
CA PHE A 29 -16.87 10.58 -2.96
C PHE A 29 -17.21 9.55 -1.90
N LYS A 30 -18.02 9.96 -0.93
CA LYS A 30 -18.49 9.08 0.14
C LYS A 30 -19.91 8.60 -0.16
N ILE A 31 -20.08 7.29 -0.29
CA ILE A 31 -21.39 6.65 -0.36
C ILE A 31 -21.85 6.24 1.04
N ARG A 32 -23.14 5.96 1.17
CA ARG A 32 -23.72 5.44 2.42
C ARG A 32 -23.21 4.02 2.68
N GLU A 33 -22.73 3.78 3.91
CA GLU A 33 -22.40 2.43 4.38
C GLU A 33 -23.65 1.55 4.36
N ARG A 34 -23.51 0.34 3.80
CA ARG A 34 -24.55 -0.70 3.82
C ARG A 34 -24.07 -1.92 4.61
N PRO A 35 -24.98 -2.67 5.27
CA PRO A 35 -24.63 -3.92 5.95
C PRO A 35 -24.01 -4.92 4.97
N LEU A 36 -22.88 -5.53 5.34
CA LEU A 36 -22.13 -6.43 4.44
C LEU A 36 -22.85 -7.75 4.14
N ASN A 37 -23.83 -8.12 4.95
CA ASN A 37 -24.64 -9.33 4.83
C ASN A 37 -25.94 -9.13 4.06
N GLN A 38 -26.22 -7.90 3.61
CA GLN A 38 -27.38 -7.60 2.80
C GLN A 38 -27.07 -7.93 1.33
N ILE A 39 -27.91 -8.73 0.69
CA ILE A 39 -27.89 -8.87 -0.77
C ILE A 39 -28.71 -7.71 -1.34
N ILE A 40 -28.16 -7.03 -2.34
CA ILE A 40 -28.84 -5.90 -2.98
C ILE A 40 -29.31 -6.34 -4.36
N ASP A 41 -30.63 -6.47 -4.52
CA ASP A 41 -31.22 -6.87 -5.81
C ASP A 41 -31.01 -5.81 -6.90
N GLU A 42 -31.13 -4.52 -6.55
CA GLU A 42 -30.87 -3.40 -7.45
C GLU A 42 -29.98 -2.34 -6.79
N VAL A 43 -28.78 -2.14 -7.34
CA VAL A 43 -27.82 -1.15 -6.85
C VAL A 43 -28.12 0.21 -7.50
N ASP A 44 -28.92 1.04 -6.83
CA ASP A 44 -29.12 2.42 -7.27
C ASP A 44 -27.93 3.32 -6.84
N LEU A 45 -27.12 3.72 -7.83
CA LEU A 45 -26.06 4.70 -7.66
C LEU A 45 -26.59 6.11 -7.95
N ASN A 46 -26.38 7.04 -7.00
CA ASN A 46 -26.75 8.45 -7.19
C ASN A 46 -26.18 9.00 -8.52
N LYS A 47 -27.01 9.72 -9.30
CA LYS A 47 -26.62 10.41 -10.55
C LYS A 47 -25.34 11.24 -10.44
N GLU A 48 -25.13 11.91 -9.31
CA GLU A 48 -23.91 12.66 -9.04
C GLU A 48 -22.67 11.74 -9.04
N PHE A 49 -22.78 10.59 -8.37
CA PHE A 49 -21.70 9.61 -8.31
C PHE A 49 -21.40 9.02 -9.69
N ILE A 50 -22.45 8.69 -10.46
CA ILE A 50 -22.31 8.22 -11.85
C ILE A 50 -21.57 9.26 -12.71
N SER A 51 -21.89 10.54 -12.56
CA SER A 51 -21.20 11.62 -13.27
C SER A 51 -19.71 11.65 -12.94
N LYS A 52 -19.35 11.48 -11.67
CA LYS A 52 -17.95 11.43 -11.23
C LYS A 52 -17.23 10.18 -11.74
N ILE A 53 -17.90 9.02 -11.77
CA ILE A 53 -17.34 7.80 -12.37
C ILE A 53 -16.98 8.03 -13.84
N LYS A 54 -17.88 8.66 -14.60
CA LYS A 54 -17.66 8.96 -16.02
C LYS A 54 -16.50 9.94 -16.24
N TRP A 55 -16.36 10.93 -15.36
CA TRP A 55 -15.28 11.93 -15.38
C TRP A 55 -13.89 11.35 -15.06
N ALA A 56 -13.81 10.31 -14.24
CA ALA A 56 -12.54 9.76 -13.78
C ALA A 56 -11.80 8.98 -14.87
N ASP A 57 -10.46 9.09 -14.87
CA ASP A 57 -9.55 8.24 -15.64
C ASP A 57 -9.24 6.95 -14.86
N LEU A 58 -9.18 7.06 -13.52
CA LEU A 58 -8.88 5.97 -12.59
C LEU A 58 -9.86 6.00 -11.40
N LEU A 59 -10.44 4.85 -11.08
CA LEU A 59 -11.22 4.64 -9.87
C LEU A 59 -10.37 3.96 -8.79
N ILE A 60 -10.45 4.43 -7.55
CA ILE A 60 -9.89 3.74 -6.38
C ILE A 60 -11.03 3.50 -5.39
N ILE A 61 -11.38 2.24 -5.18
CA ILE A 61 -12.57 1.86 -4.43
C ILE A 61 -12.20 1.32 -3.06
N TYR A 62 -12.60 2.03 -2.01
CA TYR A 62 -12.54 1.64 -0.60
C TYR A 62 -13.91 1.16 -0.06
N ILE A 63 -14.83 0.80 -0.95
CA ILE A 63 -16.16 0.28 -0.61
C ILE A 63 -16.04 -1.20 -0.28
N ARG A 64 -16.67 -1.63 0.83
CA ARG A 64 -16.59 -3.02 1.31
C ARG A 64 -17.75 -3.92 0.88
N HIS A 65 -18.77 -3.38 0.22
CA HIS A 65 -19.91 -4.17 -0.22
C HIS A 65 -19.69 -4.70 -1.64
N PRO A 66 -19.68 -6.03 -1.86
CA PRO A 66 -19.32 -6.62 -3.16
C PRO A 66 -20.27 -6.20 -4.29
N ASP A 67 -21.59 -6.20 -4.05
CA ASP A 67 -22.59 -5.82 -5.07
C ASP A 67 -22.39 -4.38 -5.59
N ILE A 68 -22.11 -3.44 -4.68
CA ILE A 68 -21.83 -2.05 -5.06
C ILE A 68 -20.54 -1.95 -5.87
N VAL A 69 -19.50 -2.70 -5.48
CA VAL A 69 -18.23 -2.72 -6.21
C VAL A 69 -18.43 -3.31 -7.60
N MET A 70 -19.22 -4.37 -7.73
CA MET A 70 -19.54 -5.00 -9.01
C MET A 70 -20.24 -4.01 -9.94
N GLU A 71 -21.28 -3.34 -9.47
CA GLU A 71 -22.03 -2.31 -10.22
C GLU A 71 -21.09 -1.18 -10.71
N ILE A 72 -20.21 -0.66 -9.85
CA ILE A 72 -19.24 0.38 -10.24
C ILE A 72 -18.29 -0.12 -11.33
N CYS A 73 -17.89 -1.39 -11.27
CA CYS A 73 -16.94 -1.97 -12.22
C CYS A 73 -17.54 -2.17 -13.62
N GLU A 74 -18.87 -2.28 -13.75
CA GLU A 74 -19.56 -2.39 -15.04
C GLU A 74 -19.37 -1.15 -15.94
N TYR A 75 -19.02 0.00 -15.36
CA TYR A 75 -18.71 1.23 -16.11
C TYR A 75 -17.39 1.15 -16.91
N GLY A 76 -16.63 0.05 -16.81
CA GLY A 76 -15.49 -0.22 -17.69
C GLY A 76 -14.25 0.66 -17.46
N LYS A 77 -14.22 1.42 -16.36
CA LYS A 77 -13.09 2.30 -16.02
C LYS A 77 -11.92 1.50 -15.43
N PRO A 78 -10.65 1.91 -15.69
CA PRO A 78 -9.52 1.44 -14.93
C PRO A 78 -9.79 1.58 -13.43
N THR A 79 -9.71 0.47 -12.68
CA THR A 79 -10.15 0.44 -11.28
C THR A 79 -9.19 -0.32 -10.40
N ILE A 80 -8.80 0.30 -9.30
CA ILE A 80 -8.11 -0.34 -8.18
C ILE A 80 -9.13 -0.60 -7.07
N ILE A 81 -9.41 -1.86 -6.79
CA ILE A 81 -10.26 -2.28 -5.67
C ILE A 81 -9.34 -2.42 -4.45
N ALA A 82 -9.38 -1.46 -3.54
CA ALA A 82 -8.47 -1.39 -2.38
C ALA A 82 -8.89 -2.32 -1.22
N VAL A 83 -9.95 -3.10 -1.40
CA VAL A 83 -10.46 -4.11 -0.46
C VAL A 83 -10.32 -5.49 -1.10
N ASP A 84 -9.71 -6.43 -0.41
CA ASP A 84 -9.56 -7.80 -0.90
C ASP A 84 -10.82 -8.64 -0.65
N PHE A 85 -11.55 -8.93 -1.73
CA PHE A 85 -12.72 -9.81 -1.74
C PHE A 85 -12.39 -11.27 -2.07
N GLY A 86 -11.13 -11.58 -2.37
CA GLY A 86 -10.65 -12.89 -2.79
C GLY A 86 -10.69 -13.12 -4.31
N GLU A 87 -9.91 -14.09 -4.77
CA GLU A 87 -9.70 -14.35 -6.21
C GLU A 87 -10.99 -14.71 -6.97
N GLY A 88 -11.94 -15.37 -6.30
CA GLY A 88 -13.23 -15.71 -6.91
C GLY A 88 -13.98 -14.47 -7.38
N PHE A 89 -14.08 -13.45 -6.52
CA PHE A 89 -14.67 -12.17 -6.86
C PHE A 89 -13.87 -11.47 -7.96
N LEU A 90 -12.54 -11.40 -7.84
CA LEU A 90 -11.68 -10.77 -8.85
C LEU A 90 -11.88 -11.38 -10.24
N ARG A 91 -11.98 -12.71 -10.34
CA ARG A 91 -12.24 -13.40 -11.61
C ARG A 91 -13.60 -13.03 -12.19
N GLN A 92 -14.62 -12.87 -11.36
CA GLN A 92 -15.95 -12.45 -11.83
C GLN A 92 -15.92 -11.02 -12.37
N VAL A 93 -15.39 -10.07 -11.59
CA VAL A 93 -15.38 -8.66 -12.00
C VAL A 93 -14.46 -8.44 -13.22
N LYS A 94 -13.34 -9.17 -13.34
CA LYS A 94 -12.47 -9.11 -14.53
C LYS A 94 -13.13 -9.58 -15.83
N LYS A 95 -14.14 -10.47 -15.76
CA LYS A 95 -14.92 -10.85 -16.96
C LYS A 95 -15.75 -9.68 -17.49
N ILE A 96 -16.19 -8.82 -16.59
CA ILE A 96 -17.00 -7.63 -16.90
C ILE A 96 -16.07 -6.49 -17.37
N ASN A 97 -14.99 -6.26 -16.62
CA ASN A 97 -14.04 -5.20 -16.90
C ASN A 97 -12.60 -5.71 -16.70
N PRO A 98 -11.84 -5.93 -17.79
CA PRO A 98 -10.48 -6.48 -17.69
C PRO A 98 -9.47 -5.49 -17.08
N LYS A 99 -9.81 -4.20 -16.97
CA LYS A 99 -8.94 -3.13 -16.46
C LYS A 99 -9.00 -2.99 -14.94
N ILE A 100 -9.04 -4.11 -14.22
CA ILE A 100 -9.22 -4.14 -12.77
C ILE A 100 -8.03 -4.78 -12.09
N VAL A 101 -7.57 -4.13 -11.04
CA VAL A 101 -6.56 -4.66 -10.12
C VAL A 101 -7.13 -4.64 -8.71
N MET A 102 -6.98 -5.75 -7.99
CA MET A 102 -7.36 -5.88 -6.58
C MET A 102 -6.12 -6.35 -5.83
N PRO A 103 -5.27 -5.41 -5.39
CA PRO A 103 -4.06 -5.77 -4.68
C PRO A 103 -4.40 -6.26 -3.27
N LYS A 104 -3.66 -7.26 -2.77
CA LYS A 104 -3.77 -7.72 -1.38
C LYS A 104 -3.50 -6.57 -0.40
N ALA A 105 -2.48 -5.77 -0.69
CA ALA A 105 -2.14 -4.55 0.04
C ALA A 105 -1.77 -3.43 -0.95
N MET A 106 -2.30 -2.24 -0.74
CA MET A 106 -2.07 -1.09 -1.63
C MET A 106 -0.61 -0.61 -1.64
N CYS A 107 0.16 -0.91 -0.59
CA CYS A 107 1.60 -0.60 -0.51
C CYS A 107 2.50 -1.74 -1.04
N ASN A 108 1.94 -2.74 -1.72
CA ASN A 108 2.68 -3.90 -2.23
C ASN A 108 2.53 -4.05 -3.76
N VAL A 109 2.41 -2.94 -4.48
CA VAL A 109 2.15 -2.96 -5.91
C VAL A 109 3.21 -2.17 -6.65
N HIS A 110 3.74 -2.80 -7.71
CA HIS A 110 4.64 -2.19 -8.67
C HIS A 110 3.86 -1.71 -9.92
N PRO A 111 4.37 -0.73 -10.67
CA PRO A 111 3.73 -0.21 -11.87
C PRO A 111 3.94 -1.13 -13.09
N ASN A 112 3.48 -2.37 -12.99
CA ASN A 112 3.62 -3.40 -14.03
C ASN A 112 2.32 -4.19 -14.22
N THR A 113 1.18 -3.57 -13.93
CA THR A 113 -0.15 -4.16 -14.06
C THR A 113 -0.59 -4.31 -15.51
N GLY A 114 0.03 -3.57 -16.44
CA GLY A 114 -0.31 -3.54 -17.86
C GLY A 114 -1.46 -2.60 -18.20
N ILE A 115 -1.92 -1.82 -17.22
CA ILE A 115 -3.00 -0.83 -17.35
C ILE A 115 -2.36 0.56 -17.11
N PRO A 116 -2.22 1.40 -18.15
CA PRO A 116 -1.41 2.62 -18.07
C PRO A 116 -1.79 3.58 -16.94
N GLU A 117 -3.08 3.75 -16.67
CA GLU A 117 -3.59 4.65 -15.62
C GLU A 117 -3.22 4.14 -14.22
N ILE A 118 -3.36 2.82 -14.03
CA ILE A 118 -3.01 2.14 -12.77
C ILE A 118 -1.49 2.14 -12.57
N ASP A 119 -0.72 1.87 -13.64
CA ASP A 119 0.74 1.90 -13.57
C ASP A 119 1.26 3.31 -13.29
N THR A 120 0.70 4.32 -13.94
CA THR A 120 1.02 5.74 -13.67
C THR A 120 0.78 6.09 -12.21
N TYR A 121 -0.34 5.66 -11.63
CA TYR A 121 -0.60 5.81 -10.21
C TYR A 121 0.46 5.10 -9.35
N PHE A 122 0.80 3.84 -9.67
CA PHE A 122 1.77 3.05 -8.92
C PHE A 122 3.23 3.52 -9.04
N THR A 123 3.57 4.36 -10.03
CA THR A 123 4.87 5.05 -10.06
C THR A 123 5.02 6.09 -8.94
N LYS A 124 3.92 6.53 -8.33
CA LYS A 124 3.90 7.60 -7.31
C LYS A 124 3.46 7.10 -5.95
N TYR A 125 2.52 6.16 -5.90
CA TYR A 125 2.02 5.55 -4.67
C TYR A 125 1.97 4.05 -4.79
N GLY A 126 2.52 3.28 -3.85
CA GLY A 126 2.58 1.84 -3.98
C GLY A 126 3.69 1.27 -3.12
N PHE A 127 4.53 0.43 -3.72
CA PHE A 127 5.72 -0.13 -3.09
C PHE A 127 6.70 0.97 -2.62
N PRO A 128 6.81 1.25 -1.31
CA PRO A 128 7.55 2.41 -0.83
C PRO A 128 9.02 2.34 -1.22
N THR A 129 9.54 3.42 -1.80
CA THR A 129 10.92 3.49 -2.28
C THR A 129 11.58 4.76 -1.76
N PHE A 130 12.79 4.63 -1.25
CA PHE A 130 13.49 5.67 -0.51
C PHE A 130 14.81 6.03 -1.19
N LYS A 131 15.18 7.31 -1.10
CA LYS A 131 16.53 7.80 -1.37
C LYS A 131 17.05 8.44 -0.09
N ILE A 132 18.19 7.97 0.39
CA ILE A 132 18.65 8.26 1.75
C ILE A 132 19.92 9.11 1.69
N MET A 133 20.04 10.05 2.62
CA MET A 133 21.27 10.80 2.85
C MET A 133 21.76 10.55 4.27
N LEU A 134 22.98 10.05 4.37
CA LEU A 134 23.63 9.71 5.63
C LEU A 134 24.73 10.73 5.95
N ASP A 135 24.90 11.02 7.23
CA ASP A 135 25.98 11.85 7.75
C ASP A 135 26.98 10.96 8.51
N HIS A 136 28.23 10.98 8.05
CA HIS A 136 29.34 10.20 8.60
C HIS A 136 30.28 11.03 9.50
N SER A 137 29.96 12.31 9.77
CA SER A 137 30.88 13.25 10.44
C SER A 137 31.12 12.96 11.93
N GLN A 138 30.17 12.36 12.64
CA GLN A 138 30.19 12.25 14.12
C GLN A 138 30.55 10.86 14.68
N GLY A 139 31.10 9.95 13.87
CA GLY A 139 31.68 8.70 14.38
C GLY A 139 31.55 7.50 13.43
N LYS A 140 31.76 6.30 13.99
CA LYS A 140 31.75 5.02 13.26
C LYS A 140 30.36 4.62 12.72
N ILE A 141 29.28 5.13 13.33
CA ILE A 141 27.89 4.87 12.96
C ILE A 141 27.28 6.13 12.34
N PRO A 142 26.74 6.07 11.11
CA PRO A 142 26.16 7.23 10.46
C PRO A 142 24.83 7.68 11.08
N ILE A 143 24.51 8.96 10.91
CA ILE A 143 23.23 9.57 11.28
C ILE A 143 22.37 9.71 10.03
N ILE A 144 21.07 9.41 10.14
CA ILE A 144 20.11 9.56 9.04
C ILE A 144 19.77 11.05 8.91
N LYS A 145 20.40 11.75 7.96
CA LYS A 145 20.23 13.20 7.80
C LYS A 145 18.90 13.54 7.12
N ASN A 146 18.57 12.82 6.06
CA ASN A 146 17.32 13.00 5.33
C ASN A 146 16.95 11.72 4.59
N ILE A 147 15.65 11.55 4.35
CA ILE A 147 15.14 10.49 3.49
C ILE A 147 14.08 11.09 2.56
N GLU A 148 14.35 11.03 1.27
CA GLU A 148 13.42 11.40 0.21
C GLU A 148 12.55 10.18 -0.17
N LEU A 149 11.24 10.39 -0.22
CA LEU A 149 10.25 9.38 -0.60
C LEU A 149 9.94 9.47 -2.09
N LEU A 150 10.48 8.53 -2.87
CA LEU A 150 10.21 8.47 -4.31
C LEU A 150 8.80 7.93 -4.56
N VAL A 151 8.48 6.81 -3.93
CA VAL A 151 7.15 6.15 -3.95
C VAL A 151 6.64 6.03 -2.52
N GLU A 152 5.40 6.45 -2.27
CA GLU A 152 4.81 6.52 -0.92
C GLU A 152 3.65 5.54 -0.77
N SER A 153 3.35 5.08 0.46
CA SER A 153 2.08 4.40 0.68
C SER A 153 0.90 5.35 0.47
N PRO A 154 -0.20 4.92 -0.16
CA PRO A 154 -1.30 5.83 -0.45
C PRO A 154 -1.96 6.40 0.80
N CYS A 155 -1.86 5.74 1.96
CA CYS A 155 -2.37 6.25 3.23
C CYS A 155 -1.45 7.28 3.93
N GLY A 156 -0.25 7.55 3.39
CA GLY A 156 0.70 8.53 3.91
C GLY A 156 1.55 8.07 5.10
N VAL A 157 1.33 6.85 5.59
CA VAL A 157 2.01 6.31 6.77
C VAL A 157 3.52 6.18 6.57
N SER A 158 3.98 5.92 5.32
CA SER A 158 5.43 5.88 5.03
C SER A 158 6.09 7.21 5.40
N ARG A 159 5.52 8.35 4.97
CA ARG A 159 6.08 9.68 5.19
C ARG A 159 6.09 10.05 6.67
N GLU A 160 4.99 9.80 7.37
CA GLU A 160 4.90 10.10 8.81
C GLU A 160 5.90 9.27 9.62
N GLY A 161 6.07 7.99 9.26
CA GLY A 161 7.06 7.12 9.92
C GLY A 161 8.49 7.60 9.72
N LEU A 162 8.85 8.15 8.55
CA LEU A 162 10.21 8.63 8.33
C LEU A 162 10.59 9.83 9.21
N LYS A 163 9.64 10.70 9.55
CA LYS A 163 9.89 11.83 10.46
C LYS A 163 10.40 11.36 11.83
N GLN A 164 10.05 10.13 12.23
CA GLN A 164 10.46 9.55 13.51
C GLN A 164 11.91 9.08 13.53
N ILE A 165 12.54 8.86 12.36
CA ILE A 165 13.91 8.31 12.27
C ILE A 165 14.93 9.30 11.72
N ILE A 166 14.49 10.36 11.04
CA ILE A 166 15.37 11.45 10.61
C ILE A 166 16.02 12.08 11.86
N GLY A 167 17.33 12.30 11.79
CA GLY A 167 18.16 12.80 12.88
C GLY A 167 18.66 11.73 13.86
N LYS A 168 18.24 10.46 13.72
CA LYS A 168 18.68 9.36 14.59
C LYS A 168 19.87 8.60 14.01
N LYS A 169 20.59 7.90 14.89
CA LYS A 169 21.67 6.99 14.50
C LYS A 169 21.12 5.80 13.73
N LEU A 170 21.87 5.35 12.73
CA LEU A 170 21.55 4.15 11.96
C LEU A 170 21.90 2.91 12.78
N VAL A 171 20.93 2.43 13.56
CA VAL A 171 21.02 1.23 14.40
C VAL A 171 19.75 0.38 14.28
N PRO A 172 19.79 -0.93 14.56
CA PRO A 172 18.62 -1.82 14.46
C PRO A 172 17.37 -1.34 15.20
N GLU A 173 17.54 -0.66 16.33
CA GLU A 173 16.46 -0.12 17.17
C GLU A 173 15.71 0.99 16.43
N THR A 174 16.42 1.87 15.73
CA THR A 174 15.82 2.93 14.91
C THR A 174 14.94 2.33 13.82
N ILE A 175 15.41 1.27 13.14
CA ILE A 175 14.66 0.59 12.07
C ILE A 175 13.45 -0.16 12.63
N THR A 176 13.62 -0.81 13.78
CA THR A 176 12.52 -1.48 14.48
C THR A 176 11.45 -0.48 14.91
N SER A 177 11.85 0.69 15.43
CA SER A 177 10.91 1.76 15.81
C SER A 177 10.07 2.25 14.63
N TYR A 178 10.67 2.36 13.44
CA TYR A 178 9.94 2.66 12.21
C TYR A 178 8.92 1.57 11.88
N GLY A 179 9.32 0.31 11.90
CA GLY A 179 8.42 -0.82 11.66
C GLY A 179 7.21 -0.86 12.60
N VAL A 180 7.45 -0.64 13.89
CA VAL A 180 6.39 -0.58 14.91
C VAL A 180 5.43 0.57 14.64
N PHE A 181 5.94 1.74 14.29
CA PHE A 181 5.11 2.90 13.93
C PHE A 181 4.21 2.60 12.73
N ILE A 182 4.77 2.04 11.64
CA ILE A 182 3.99 1.68 10.45
C ILE A 182 2.87 0.71 10.83
N ARG A 183 3.17 -0.30 11.67
CA ARG A 183 2.18 -1.30 12.11
C ARG A 183 1.05 -0.66 12.92
N HIS A 184 1.38 0.25 13.83
CA HIS A 184 0.41 0.95 14.67
C HIS A 184 -0.53 1.84 13.83
N GLU A 185 0.02 2.54 12.84
CA GLU A 185 -0.73 3.51 12.03
C GLU A 185 -1.44 2.90 10.82
N CYS A 186 -1.11 1.65 10.45
CA CYS A 186 -1.76 0.96 9.36
C CYS A 186 -3.22 0.67 9.70
N ARG A 187 -4.14 1.09 8.82
CA ARG A 187 -5.60 0.84 8.93
C ARG A 187 -6.06 -0.20 7.91
N GLU A 188 -5.17 -1.05 7.44
CA GLU A 188 -5.56 -2.17 6.59
C GLU A 188 -6.54 -3.06 7.37
N PRO A 189 -7.66 -3.51 6.76
CA PRO A 189 -8.66 -4.28 7.48
C PRO A 189 -8.04 -5.51 8.15
N ILE A 190 -8.45 -5.82 9.39
CA ILE A 190 -7.98 -7.04 10.09
C ILE A 190 -8.27 -8.30 9.27
N SER A 191 -9.38 -8.34 8.52
CA SER A 191 -9.67 -9.45 7.61
C SER A 191 -8.63 -9.61 6.51
N VAL A 192 -8.02 -8.51 6.04
CA VAL A 192 -6.88 -8.55 5.12
C VAL A 192 -5.63 -9.01 5.87
N MET A 193 -5.37 -8.48 7.07
CA MET A 193 -4.25 -8.93 7.94
C MET A 193 -4.30 -10.42 8.30
N LEU A 194 -5.49 -11.00 8.46
CA LEU A 194 -5.71 -12.41 8.80
C LEU A 194 -5.85 -13.32 7.58
N LYS A 195 -6.17 -12.77 6.39
CA LYS A 195 -6.24 -13.50 5.11
C LYS A 195 -4.96 -13.41 4.29
N HIS A 196 -4.03 -12.52 4.62
CA HIS A 196 -2.67 -12.72 4.19
C HIS A 196 -2.31 -14.13 4.66
N ASP A 197 -1.96 -14.99 3.71
CA ASP A 197 -1.45 -16.35 3.96
C ASP A 197 -0.23 -16.34 4.91
N ASP A 198 0.19 -15.15 5.33
CA ASP A 198 1.41 -14.85 5.99
C ASP A 198 1.39 -13.54 6.81
N ILE A 199 1.69 -13.60 8.11
CA ILE A 199 1.86 -12.42 8.98
C ILE A 199 3.04 -11.53 8.48
N ALA A 200 3.95 -12.07 7.65
CA ALA A 200 5.03 -11.31 7.04
C ALA A 200 4.62 -10.35 5.92
N ASP A 201 3.48 -10.57 5.27
CA ASP A 201 3.00 -9.68 4.21
C ASP A 201 2.30 -8.44 4.77
N SER A 202 2.49 -8.17 6.07
CA SER A 202 2.06 -6.92 6.67
C SER A 202 2.76 -5.74 5.99
N SER A 203 1.98 -4.70 5.75
CA SER A 203 2.46 -3.39 5.30
C SER A 203 3.76 -2.96 6.01
N ALA A 204 3.92 -3.24 7.31
CA ALA A 204 5.11 -2.88 8.09
C ALA A 204 6.38 -3.62 7.67
N SER A 205 6.33 -4.94 7.45
CA SER A 205 7.49 -5.73 7.05
C SER A 205 8.04 -5.25 5.71
N LEU A 206 7.18 -4.99 4.74
CA LEU A 206 7.55 -4.46 3.42
C LEU A 206 8.25 -3.10 3.53
N HIS A 207 7.70 -2.19 4.35
CA HIS A 207 8.33 -0.89 4.58
C HIS A 207 9.73 -1.03 5.20
N ILE A 208 9.91 -1.97 6.13
CA ILE A 208 11.22 -2.24 6.75
C ILE A 208 12.20 -2.79 5.71
N ILE A 209 11.81 -3.81 4.93
CA ILE A 209 12.70 -4.42 3.93
C ILE A 209 13.14 -3.38 2.90
N ASN A 210 12.22 -2.55 2.41
CA ASN A 210 12.53 -1.52 1.43
C ASN A 210 13.44 -0.42 2.00
N LEU A 211 13.22 -0.04 3.26
CA LEU A 211 14.08 0.90 3.95
C LEU A 211 15.49 0.32 4.12
N LEU A 212 15.60 -0.96 4.50
CA LEU A 212 16.88 -1.67 4.65
C LEU A 212 17.63 -1.76 3.32
N GLU A 213 16.95 -2.07 2.22
CA GLU A 213 17.56 -2.11 0.88
C GLU A 213 18.11 -0.73 0.46
N ALA A 214 17.35 0.33 0.71
CA ALA A 214 17.81 1.69 0.44
C ALA A 214 19.00 2.08 1.33
N LEU A 215 19.00 1.68 2.61
CA LEU A 215 20.10 1.95 3.56
C LEU A 215 21.37 1.17 3.20
N GLU A 216 21.23 -0.10 2.82
CA GLU A 216 22.35 -0.95 2.41
C GLU A 216 23.03 -0.41 1.16
N ARG A 217 22.26 0.16 0.22
CA ARG A 217 22.81 0.80 -0.99
C ARG A 217 23.69 2.00 -0.67
N GLU A 218 23.31 2.82 0.31
CA GLU A 218 24.04 4.02 0.71
C GLU A 218 25.17 3.74 1.71
N TYR A 219 25.07 2.67 2.51
CA TYR A 219 26.10 2.28 3.49
C TYR A 219 26.42 0.78 3.47
N PRO A 220 26.98 0.22 2.38
CA PRO A 220 27.18 -1.23 2.25
C PRO A 220 28.06 -1.83 3.36
N ASN A 221 29.09 -1.10 3.79
CA ASN A 221 30.03 -1.55 4.83
C ASN A 221 29.36 -1.74 6.21
N GLY A 222 28.20 -1.12 6.44
CA GLY A 222 27.43 -1.33 7.65
C GLY A 222 26.62 -2.62 7.66
N PHE A 223 26.41 -3.25 6.49
CA PHE A 223 25.49 -4.37 6.30
C PHE A 223 26.20 -5.70 6.00
N ILE A 224 27.53 -5.71 6.03
CA ILE A 224 28.33 -6.95 5.89
C ILE A 224 28.00 -7.95 7.01
N PRO A 225 28.19 -9.27 6.76
CA PRO A 225 28.02 -10.30 7.78
C PRO A 225 28.82 -10.01 9.05
N ASN A 226 28.27 -10.37 10.22
CA ASN A 226 28.85 -10.14 11.56
C ASN A 226 28.87 -8.67 12.02
N THR A 227 28.10 -7.80 11.37
CA THR A 227 27.76 -6.47 11.90
C THR A 227 26.34 -6.49 12.48
N PRO A 228 26.02 -5.62 13.46
CA PRO A 228 24.67 -5.56 14.02
C PRO A 228 23.58 -5.33 12.98
N LEU A 229 23.83 -4.46 11.99
CA LEU A 229 22.87 -4.19 10.91
C LEU A 229 22.83 -5.32 9.87
N GLY A 230 23.97 -5.95 9.55
CA GLY A 230 24.00 -7.11 8.66
C GLY A 230 23.23 -8.31 9.22
N GLU A 231 23.44 -8.64 10.50
CA GLU A 231 22.70 -9.70 11.20
C GLU A 231 21.20 -9.39 11.28
N TYR A 232 20.86 -8.15 11.67
CA TYR A 232 19.47 -7.70 11.72
C TYR A 232 18.79 -7.79 10.35
N THR A 233 19.44 -7.31 9.30
CA THR A 233 18.89 -7.31 7.93
C THR A 233 18.68 -8.72 7.42
N ASN A 234 19.65 -9.60 7.63
CA ASN A 234 19.53 -11.01 7.26
C ASN A 234 18.40 -11.70 8.00
N LYS A 235 18.27 -11.47 9.31
CA LYS A 235 17.16 -11.98 10.12
C LYS A 235 15.81 -11.51 9.57
N ARG A 236 15.65 -10.21 9.29
CA ARG A 236 14.40 -9.66 8.75
C ARG A 236 14.06 -10.20 7.36
N ARG A 237 15.06 -10.36 6.48
CA ARG A 237 14.89 -10.99 5.17
C ARG A 237 14.52 -12.47 5.28
N GLN A 238 15.12 -13.20 6.22
CA GLN A 238 14.78 -14.60 6.49
C GLN A 238 13.38 -14.74 7.05
N GLU A 239 13.01 -13.90 8.02
CA GLU A 239 11.63 -13.82 8.52
C GLU A 239 10.68 -13.63 7.34
N TYR A 240 10.89 -12.61 6.51
CA TYR A 240 10.06 -12.36 5.33
C TYR A 240 10.03 -13.54 4.33
N LYS A 241 11.17 -14.21 4.07
CA LYS A 241 11.27 -15.35 3.12
C LYS A 241 10.68 -16.65 3.64
N CYS A 242 10.95 -17.00 4.90
CA CYS A 242 10.46 -18.24 5.53
C CYS A 242 8.95 -18.23 5.61
N LEU A 243 8.41 -17.09 5.99
CA LEU A 243 6.99 -16.82 6.08
C LEU A 243 6.32 -17.00 4.70
N LYS A 244 6.92 -16.48 3.62
CA LYS A 244 6.44 -16.67 2.23
C LYS A 244 6.41 -18.14 1.79
N LYS A 245 7.39 -18.95 2.20
CA LYS A 245 7.45 -20.39 1.90
C LYS A 245 6.41 -21.20 2.70
N THR A 246 6.12 -20.80 3.94
CA THR A 246 5.10 -21.45 4.77
C THR A 246 3.70 -21.25 4.18
N ALA A 247 3.40 -20.07 3.64
CA ALA A 247 2.15 -19.81 2.91
C ALA A 247 1.94 -20.76 1.71
N ASP A 248 2.98 -21.04 0.93
CA ASP A 248 2.90 -21.92 -0.24
C ASP A 248 2.62 -23.39 0.12
N LEU A 249 2.98 -23.83 1.34
CA LEU A 249 2.68 -25.19 1.83
C LEU A 249 1.19 -25.41 2.14
N PHE A 250 0.43 -24.34 2.39
CA PHE A 250 -1.01 -24.39 2.71
C PHE A 250 -1.92 -24.06 1.52
N ARG A 251 -1.37 -23.91 0.31
CA ARG A 251 -2.11 -23.63 -0.94
C ARG A 251 -2.54 -24.89 -1.71
N ASN A 252 -2.40 -26.08 -1.12
CA ASN A 252 -2.86 -27.35 -1.69
C ASN A 252 -4.27 -27.71 -1.22
#